data_AF-A0A194WSC1-F1
#
_entry.id   AF-A0A194WSC1-F1
#
_cell.length_a   1.000
_cell.length_b   1.000
_cell.length_c   1.000
_cell.angle_alpha   90.00
_cell.angle_beta   90.00
_cell.angle_gamma   90.00
#
_symmetry.space_group_name_H-M   'P 1'
#
loop_
_entity.id
_entity.type
_entity.pdbx_description
1 polymer ?
#
loop_
_entity_poly.entity_id
_entity_poly.type
_entity_poly.pdbx_seq_one_letter_code
_entity_poly.pdbx_strand_id
1 'polypeptide(L)'
;MKSIGSPKDNFKSLERDGSRALLFQASLALLTSILLPLLFQLYSAQSYKLYRSLQGEPCSTQKFTFPWLNYRNVWVTSQLLYSFSLVGILSAESREQVIILVGLTGFSFAVNQWIPFLLINLETLSPEESDTRIIDAVGIIQGVNNISIAAPQILAMVFYAGLFWFLGETGDVTPIKGIRWSLCGSVFASFIAAAIASRLGAAPESFLVDDGC
;
A
#
# COMPACT_ATOMS: atom_id res chain seq x y z
N MET A 1 -14.07 -38.47 -13.90
CA MET A 1 -13.28 -38.26 -15.13
C MET A 1 -13.33 -36.78 -15.48
N LYS A 2 -12.27 -36.02 -15.19
CA LYS A 2 -12.18 -34.59 -15.49
C LYS A 2 -11.86 -34.48 -16.98
N SER A 3 -12.81 -34.00 -17.79
CA SER A 3 -12.61 -33.76 -19.23
C SER A 3 -11.35 -32.90 -19.41
N ILE A 4 -10.32 -33.46 -20.07
CA ILE A 4 -9.10 -32.72 -20.42
C ILE A 4 -9.51 -31.78 -21.55
N GLY A 5 -9.91 -30.56 -21.18
CA GLY A 5 -10.22 -29.50 -22.13
C GLY A 5 -9.03 -29.24 -23.05
N SER A 6 -9.32 -28.83 -24.30
CA SER A 6 -8.29 -28.49 -25.28
C SER A 6 -7.29 -27.50 -24.69
N PRO A 7 -5.98 -27.57 -25.03
CA PRO A 7 -4.98 -26.63 -24.53
C PRO A 7 -5.39 -25.15 -24.65
N LYS A 8 -6.13 -24.80 -25.70
CA LYS A 8 -6.68 -23.44 -25.92
C LYS A 8 -7.75 -23.05 -24.90
N ASP A 9 -8.59 -24.00 -24.48
CA ASP A 9 -9.66 -23.76 -23.49
C ASP A 9 -9.07 -23.58 -22.10
N ASN A 10 -8.02 -24.36 -21.79
CA ASN A 10 -7.27 -24.20 -20.53
C ASN A 10 -6.60 -22.83 -20.46
N PHE A 11 -5.98 -22.36 -21.54
CA PHE A 11 -5.34 -21.05 -21.59
C PHE A 11 -6.34 -19.90 -21.35
N LYS A 12 -7.46 -19.88 -22.07
CA LYS A 12 -8.53 -18.89 -21.84
C LYS A 12 -9.06 -18.90 -20.41
N SER A 13 -9.14 -20.07 -19.79
CA SER A 13 -9.56 -20.18 -18.38
C SER A 13 -8.58 -19.49 -17.43
N LEU A 14 -7.27 -19.61 -17.69
CA LEU A 14 -6.21 -19.00 -16.87
C LEU A 14 -6.18 -17.48 -17.04
N GLU A 15 -6.35 -16.97 -18.27
CA GLU A 15 -6.43 -15.53 -18.54
C GLU A 15 -7.61 -14.88 -17.82
N ARG A 16 -8.77 -15.55 -17.84
CA ARG A 16 -9.97 -15.11 -17.13
C ARG A 16 -9.74 -15.06 -15.62
N ASP A 17 -9.08 -16.08 -15.06
CA ASP A 17 -8.80 -16.15 -13.63
C ASP A 17 -7.82 -15.04 -13.21
N GLY A 18 -6.80 -14.74 -14.02
CA GLY A 18 -5.90 -13.60 -13.80
C GLY A 18 -6.62 -12.25 -13.87
N SER A 19 -7.51 -12.07 -14.85
CA SER A 19 -8.32 -10.85 -14.97
C SER A 19 -9.24 -10.66 -13.75
N ARG A 20 -9.85 -11.72 -13.23
CA ARG A 20 -10.67 -11.69 -12.00
C ARG A 20 -9.87 -11.26 -10.78
N ALA A 21 -8.63 -11.75 -10.63
CA ALA A 21 -7.75 -11.36 -9.53
C ALA A 21 -7.43 -9.85 -9.58
N LEU A 22 -7.10 -9.32 -10.76
CA LEU A 22 -6.80 -7.90 -10.95
C LEU A 22 -8.04 -7.02 -10.73
N LEU A 23 -9.23 -7.47 -11.14
CA LEU A 23 -10.48 -6.77 -10.86
C LEU A 23 -10.74 -6.67 -9.36
N PHE A 24 -10.54 -7.77 -8.62
CA PHE A 24 -10.72 -7.77 -7.17
C PHE A 24 -9.68 -6.90 -6.46
N GLN A 25 -8.44 -6.92 -6.93
CA GLN A 25 -7.39 -6.04 -6.42
C GLN A 25 -7.74 -4.56 -6.64
N ALA A 26 -8.18 -4.20 -7.84
CA ALA A 26 -8.55 -2.83 -8.18
C ALA A 26 -9.77 -2.35 -7.38
N SER A 27 -10.77 -3.20 -7.18
CA SER A 27 -11.95 -2.83 -6.39
C SER A 27 -11.60 -2.61 -4.91
N LEU A 28 -10.76 -3.47 -4.31
CA LEU A 28 -10.31 -3.29 -2.94
C LEU A 28 -9.41 -2.05 -2.78
N ALA A 29 -8.54 -1.79 -3.76
CA ALA A 29 -7.71 -0.59 -3.79
C ALA A 29 -8.56 0.69 -3.89
N LEU A 30 -9.58 0.70 -4.75
CA LEU A 30 -10.51 1.82 -4.89
C LEU A 30 -11.28 2.07 -3.58
N LEU A 31 -11.84 1.00 -2.99
CA LEU A 31 -12.57 1.08 -1.74
C LEU A 31 -11.69 1.63 -0.62
N THR A 32 -10.45 1.12 -0.51
CA THR A 32 -9.48 1.58 0.50
C THR A 32 -9.10 3.05 0.27
N SER A 33 -8.91 3.46 -0.98
CA SER A 33 -8.53 4.85 -1.32
C SER A 33 -9.63 5.87 -1.00
N ILE A 34 -10.90 5.46 -1.00
CA ILE A 34 -12.03 6.31 -0.58
C ILE A 34 -12.20 6.29 0.93
N LEU A 35 -12.20 5.11 1.55
CA LEU A 35 -12.51 4.97 2.97
C LEU A 35 -11.38 5.44 3.88
N LEU A 36 -10.12 5.18 3.53
CA LEU A 36 -8.99 5.44 4.42
C LEU A 36 -8.81 6.93 4.74
N PRO A 37 -8.82 7.87 3.76
CA PRO A 37 -8.70 9.29 4.07
C PRO A 37 -9.90 9.80 4.87
N LEU A 38 -11.11 9.32 4.56
CA LEU A 38 -12.33 9.68 5.29
C LEU A 38 -12.25 9.22 6.75
N LEU A 39 -11.81 8.00 7.01
CA LEU A 39 -11.61 7.48 8.36
C LEU A 39 -10.57 8.30 9.13
N PHE A 40 -9.47 8.71 8.49
CA PHE A 40 -8.46 9.56 9.10
C PHE A 40 -8.97 10.97 9.41
N GLN A 41 -9.74 11.58 8.50
CA GLN A 41 -10.37 12.90 8.72
C GLN A 41 -11.41 12.87 9.84
N LEU A 42 -12.24 11.83 9.89
CA LEU A 42 -13.22 11.66 10.97
C LEU A 42 -12.53 11.45 12.32
N TYR A 43 -11.46 10.66 12.33
CA TYR A 43 -10.66 10.42 13.52
C TYR A 43 -9.96 11.68 14.04
N SER A 44 -9.31 12.45 13.16
CA SER A 44 -8.65 13.70 13.55
C SER A 44 -9.65 14.76 14.03
N ALA A 45 -10.78 14.93 13.34
CA ALA A 45 -11.83 15.86 13.72
C ALA A 45 -12.46 15.54 15.08
N GLN A 46 -12.66 14.25 15.38
CA GLN A 46 -13.18 13.81 16.68
C GLN A 46 -12.13 14.00 17.79
N SER A 47 -10.86 13.72 17.50
CA SER A 47 -9.75 13.92 18.45
C SER A 47 -9.55 15.40 18.80
N TYR A 48 -9.67 16.30 17.82
CA TYR A 48 -9.62 17.75 18.02
C TYR A 48 -10.78 18.26 18.89
N LYS A 49 -12.02 17.84 18.60
CA LYS A 49 -13.20 18.23 19.39
C LYS A 49 -13.09 17.76 20.85
N LEU A 50 -12.60 16.53 21.05
CA LEU A 50 -12.36 15.99 22.38
C LEU A 50 -11.26 16.77 23.11
N TYR A 51 -10.14 17.06 22.43
CA TYR A 51 -9.03 17.84 22.99
C TYR A 51 -9.47 19.26 23.42
N ARG A 52 -10.21 19.97 22.55
CA ARG A 52 -10.77 21.29 22.85
C ARG A 52 -11.77 21.28 24.00
N SER A 53 -12.57 20.21 24.12
CA SER A 53 -13.50 20.03 25.24
C SER A 53 -12.80 19.71 26.56
N LEU A 54 -11.61 19.09 26.50
CA LEU A 54 -10.79 18.77 27.68
C LEU A 54 -9.90 19.94 28.14
N GLN A 55 -9.54 20.86 27.25
CA GLN A 55 -8.83 22.11 27.60
C GLN A 55 -9.66 23.07 28.46
N GLY A 56 -10.95 22.76 28.69
CA GLY A 56 -11.86 23.53 29.52
C GLY A 56 -11.83 23.26 31.02
N GLU A 57 -11.35 22.10 31.52
CA GLU A 57 -11.14 21.80 32.96
C GLU A 57 -10.32 20.51 33.17
N PRO A 58 -9.52 20.38 34.26
CA PRO A 58 -8.65 19.24 34.51
C PRO A 58 -9.43 18.06 35.10
N CYS A 59 -10.23 17.37 34.29
CA CYS A 59 -10.89 16.14 34.74
C CYS A 59 -10.32 14.91 34.05
N SER A 60 -9.54 14.16 34.82
CA SER A 60 -9.03 12.82 34.53
C SER A 60 -10.15 11.93 34.01
N THR A 61 -10.29 11.87 32.69
CA THR A 61 -11.27 11.01 32.00
C THR A 61 -10.56 10.23 30.91
N GLN A 62 -10.93 8.95 30.88
CA GLN A 62 -10.25 7.85 30.26
C GLN A 62 -10.07 8.05 28.75
N LYS A 63 -8.81 8.03 28.30
CA LYS A 63 -8.38 8.13 26.91
C LYS A 63 -8.99 7.00 26.07
N PHE A 64 -10.18 7.20 25.50
CA PHE A 64 -10.68 6.35 24.41
C PHE A 64 -10.06 6.84 23.09
N THR A 65 -8.73 6.83 23.03
CA THR A 65 -7.98 7.00 21.79
C THR A 65 -7.78 5.62 21.19
N PHE A 66 -8.16 5.42 19.93
CA PHE A 66 -7.81 4.22 19.17
C PHE A 66 -6.29 4.24 18.90
N PRO A 67 -5.45 3.49 19.65
CA PRO A 67 -4.00 3.66 19.60
C PRO A 67 -3.39 3.08 18.32
N TRP A 68 -4.14 2.20 17.63
CA TRP A 68 -3.67 1.56 16.40
C TRP A 68 -3.87 2.41 15.16
N LEU A 69 -4.74 3.43 15.19
CA LEU A 69 -5.05 4.28 14.02
C LEU A 69 -4.04 5.42 13.87
N ASN A 70 -2.77 5.07 13.92
CA ASN A 70 -1.65 5.96 13.63
C ASN A 70 -1.15 5.65 12.21
N TYR A 71 -0.78 6.66 11.43
CA TYR A 71 -0.25 6.48 10.07
C TYR A 71 0.91 5.48 10.02
N ARG A 72 1.78 5.42 11.05
CA ARG A 72 2.84 4.41 11.17
C ARG A 72 2.27 3.00 11.28
N ASN A 73 1.32 2.79 12.20
CA ASN A 73 0.73 1.47 12.44
C ASN A 73 -0.07 0.99 11.22
N VAL A 74 -0.80 1.90 10.57
CA VAL A 74 -1.53 1.60 9.31
C VAL A 74 -0.55 1.22 8.20
N TRP A 75 0.58 1.93 8.10
CA TRP A 75 1.58 1.62 7.08
C TRP A 75 2.32 0.30 7.36
N VAL A 76 2.74 0.05 8.60
CA VAL A 76 3.40 -1.22 8.96
C VAL A 76 2.46 -2.41 8.78
N THR A 77 1.20 -2.28 9.21
CA THR A 77 0.20 -3.36 9.07
C THR A 77 -0.09 -3.67 7.59
N SER A 78 -0.10 -2.66 6.71
CA SER A 78 -0.26 -2.89 5.28
C SER A 78 0.94 -3.63 4.67
N GLN A 79 2.17 -3.32 5.07
CA GLN A 79 3.36 -4.05 4.61
C GLN A 79 3.37 -5.51 5.10
N LEU A 80 2.93 -5.75 6.34
CA LEU A 80 2.79 -7.11 6.86
C LEU A 80 1.71 -7.89 6.11
N LEU A 81 0.54 -7.28 5.87
CA LEU A 81 -0.51 -7.90 5.08
C LEU A 81 -0.01 -8.25 3.67
N TYR A 82 0.73 -7.35 3.02
CA TYR A 82 1.35 -7.62 1.73
C TYR A 82 2.33 -8.81 1.79
N SER A 83 3.21 -8.84 2.79
CA SER A 83 4.16 -9.93 3.02
C SER A 83 3.46 -11.28 3.19
N PHE A 84 2.45 -11.34 4.07
CA PHE A 84 1.67 -12.56 4.30
C PHE A 84 0.87 -12.98 3.06
N SER A 85 0.35 -12.02 2.29
CA SER A 85 -0.35 -12.32 1.04
C SER A 85 0.59 -12.96 0.03
N LEU A 86 1.81 -12.44 -0.13
CA LEU A 86 2.82 -13.00 -1.03
C LEU A 86 3.27 -14.40 -0.61
N VAL A 87 3.52 -14.62 0.68
CA VAL A 87 3.83 -15.96 1.23
C VAL A 87 2.65 -16.91 1.02
N GLY A 88 1.43 -16.43 1.22
CA GLY A 88 0.22 -17.19 0.95
C GLY A 88 0.13 -17.63 -0.51
N ILE A 89 0.49 -16.75 -1.47
CA ILE A 89 0.46 -17.06 -2.90
C ILE A 89 1.48 -18.15 -3.24
N LEU A 90 2.67 -18.13 -2.62
CA LEU A 90 3.70 -19.16 -2.82
C LEU A 90 3.27 -20.57 -2.38
N SER A 91 2.41 -20.62 -1.35
CA SER A 91 1.89 -21.84 -0.74
C SER A 91 0.49 -22.21 -1.23
N ALA A 92 -0.09 -21.43 -2.14
CA ALA A 92 -1.45 -21.65 -2.61
C ALA A 92 -1.49 -22.78 -3.66
N GLU A 93 -2.26 -23.82 -3.35
CA GLU A 93 -2.53 -24.92 -4.28
C GLU A 93 -3.84 -24.73 -5.05
N SER A 94 -4.69 -23.81 -4.58
CA SER A 94 -6.00 -23.49 -5.17
C SER A 94 -5.99 -22.16 -5.92
N ARG A 95 -6.65 -22.14 -7.08
CA ARG A 95 -6.82 -20.93 -7.90
C ARG A 95 -7.58 -19.84 -7.14
N GLU A 96 -8.64 -20.22 -6.44
CA GLU A 96 -9.47 -19.30 -5.67
C GLU A 96 -8.66 -18.63 -4.55
N GLN A 97 -7.76 -19.39 -3.92
CA GLN A 97 -6.87 -18.86 -2.89
C GLN A 97 -5.92 -17.80 -3.47
N VAL A 98 -5.34 -18.04 -4.64
CA VAL A 98 -4.48 -17.05 -5.31
C VAL A 98 -5.27 -15.78 -5.66
N ILE A 99 -6.48 -15.92 -6.22
CA ILE A 99 -7.33 -14.77 -6.58
C ILE A 99 -7.63 -13.89 -5.36
N ILE A 100 -8.00 -14.51 -4.24
CA ILE A 100 -8.31 -13.78 -3.00
C ILE A 100 -7.06 -13.09 -2.45
N LEU A 101 -5.92 -13.78 -2.39
CA LEU A 101 -4.67 -13.23 -1.86
C LEU A 101 -4.14 -12.09 -2.73
N VAL A 102 -4.21 -12.20 -4.05
CA VAL A 102 -3.86 -11.11 -4.97
C VAL A 102 -4.82 -9.92 -4.76
N GLY A 103 -6.12 -10.18 -4.60
CA GLY A 103 -7.09 -9.14 -4.29
C GLY A 103 -6.77 -8.38 -3.00
N LEU A 104 -6.42 -9.08 -1.93
CA LEU A 104 -6.04 -8.49 -0.64
C LEU A 104 -4.84 -7.53 -0.72
N THR A 105 -3.94 -7.73 -1.70
CA THR A 105 -2.84 -6.78 -1.94
C THR A 105 -3.32 -5.38 -2.35
N GLY A 106 -4.57 -5.25 -2.83
CA GLY A 106 -5.17 -3.96 -3.18
C GLY A 106 -5.25 -2.98 -2.01
N PHE A 107 -5.53 -3.47 -0.79
CA PHE A 107 -5.46 -2.66 0.42
C PHE A 107 -4.05 -2.10 0.65
N SER A 108 -3.05 -2.98 0.54
CA SER A 108 -1.65 -2.63 0.76
C SER A 108 -1.15 -1.63 -0.28
N PHE A 109 -1.58 -1.80 -1.54
CA PHE A 109 -1.32 -0.86 -2.61
C PHE A 109 -1.87 0.53 -2.29
N ALA A 110 -3.15 0.64 -1.92
CA ALA A 110 -3.77 1.92 -1.60
C ALA A 110 -3.07 2.65 -0.44
N VAL A 111 -2.74 1.93 0.64
CA VAL A 111 -2.02 2.51 1.80
C VAL A 111 -0.63 3.02 1.39
N ASN A 112 0.10 2.26 0.57
CA ASN A 112 1.45 2.64 0.13
C ASN A 112 1.49 3.86 -0.79
N GLN A 113 0.40 4.14 -1.48
CA GLN A 113 0.26 5.38 -2.26
C GLN A 113 -0.15 6.56 -1.39
N TRP A 114 -1.00 6.32 -0.41
CA TRP A 114 -1.61 7.40 0.36
C TRP A 114 -0.72 7.93 1.49
N ILE A 115 -0.07 7.05 2.27
CA ILE A 115 0.69 7.46 3.46
C ILE A 115 1.91 8.34 3.10
N PRO A 116 2.79 7.97 2.14
CA PRO A 116 3.93 8.82 1.78
C PRO A 116 3.49 10.17 1.22
N PHE A 117 2.46 10.17 0.38
CA PHE A 117 1.86 11.39 -0.16
C PHE A 117 1.37 12.30 0.98
N LEU A 118 0.64 11.76 1.95
CA LEU A 118 0.19 12.51 3.12
C LEU A 118 1.37 13.12 3.89
N LEU A 119 2.40 12.33 4.20
CA LEU A 119 3.54 12.77 4.99
C LEU A 119 4.32 13.92 4.32
N ILE A 120 4.54 13.88 3.01
CA ILE A 120 5.25 14.93 2.27
C ILE A 120 4.42 16.23 2.25
N ASN A 121 3.11 16.13 2.06
CA ASN A 121 2.23 17.30 2.08
C ASN A 121 2.24 18.00 3.45
N LEU A 122 2.28 17.22 4.54
CA LEU A 122 2.32 17.79 5.89
C LEU A 122 3.62 18.54 6.21
N GLU A 123 4.74 18.12 5.61
CA GLU A 123 6.03 18.79 5.81
C GLU A 123 6.16 20.05 4.96
N THR A 124 5.57 20.04 3.75
CA THR A 124 5.79 21.11 2.77
C THR A 124 4.88 22.32 3.01
N LEU A 125 3.67 22.09 3.55
CA LEU A 125 2.69 23.14 3.77
C LEU A 125 2.93 23.83 5.13
N SER A 126 3.83 24.81 5.14
CA SER A 126 3.97 25.70 6.32
C SER A 126 2.87 26.78 6.31
N PRO A 127 2.34 27.18 7.48
CA PRO A 127 1.17 28.06 7.57
C PRO A 127 1.41 29.51 7.09
N GLU A 128 2.65 29.91 6.80
CA GLU A 128 3.00 31.27 6.36
C GLU A 128 3.16 31.42 4.83
N GLU A 129 2.89 30.36 4.06
CA GLU A 129 3.03 30.41 2.60
C GLU A 129 1.83 31.05 1.88
N SER A 130 2.11 31.86 0.85
CA SER A 130 1.06 32.44 0.01
C SER A 130 0.33 31.37 -0.80
N ASP A 131 -0.98 31.57 -1.05
CA ASP A 131 -1.83 30.63 -1.80
C ASP A 131 -1.23 30.17 -3.12
N THR A 132 -0.52 31.05 -3.85
CA THR A 132 0.16 30.70 -5.11
C THR A 132 1.29 29.70 -4.90
N ARG A 133 2.09 29.84 -3.83
CA ARG A 133 3.17 28.89 -3.51
C ARG A 133 2.62 27.53 -3.08
N ILE A 134 1.50 27.52 -2.35
CA ILE A 134 0.79 26.29 -1.98
C ILE A 134 0.33 25.54 -3.23
N ILE A 135 -0.28 26.23 -4.20
CA ILE A 135 -0.74 25.62 -5.46
C ILE A 135 0.44 25.03 -6.25
N ASP A 136 1.55 25.76 -6.35
CA ASP A 136 2.75 25.29 -7.03
C ASP A 136 3.36 24.06 -6.32
N ALA A 137 3.42 24.09 -4.98
CA ALA A 137 3.92 22.99 -4.17
C ALA A 137 3.07 21.73 -4.32
N VAL A 138 1.74 21.84 -4.33
CA VAL A 138 0.83 20.69 -4.51
C VAL A 138 1.09 19.99 -5.86
N GLY A 139 1.26 20.77 -6.94
CA GLY A 139 1.58 20.22 -8.26
C GLY A 139 2.92 19.48 -8.28
N ILE A 140 3.95 20.04 -7.64
CA ILE A 140 5.28 19.43 -7.52
C ILE A 140 5.20 18.15 -6.68
N ILE A 141 4.54 18.17 -5.52
CA ILE A 141 4.39 17.00 -4.64
C ILE A 141 3.66 15.86 -5.35
N GLN A 142 2.58 16.17 -6.08
CA GLN A 142 1.86 15.18 -6.87
C GLN A 142 2.74 14.58 -7.98
N GLY A 143 3.54 15.41 -8.65
CA GLY A 143 4.51 14.95 -9.65
C GLY A 143 5.56 14.00 -9.06
N VAL A 144 6.17 14.39 -7.93
CA VAL A 144 7.16 13.58 -7.21
C VAL A 144 6.57 12.25 -6.75
N ASN A 145 5.32 12.24 -6.27
CA ASN A 145 4.63 11.02 -5.87
C ASN A 145 4.51 10.05 -7.04
N ASN A 146 4.04 10.51 -8.21
CA ASN A 146 3.93 9.65 -9.40
C ASN A 146 5.28 9.08 -9.86
N ILE A 147 6.34 9.90 -9.83
CA ILE A 147 7.70 9.45 -10.17
C ILE A 147 8.19 8.39 -9.19
N SER A 148 7.93 8.60 -7.90
CA SER A 148 8.32 7.66 -6.82
C SER A 148 7.64 6.29 -6.94
N ILE A 149 6.51 6.20 -7.64
CA ILE A 149 5.82 4.94 -7.95
C ILE A 149 6.38 4.31 -9.22
N ALA A 150 6.46 5.10 -10.29
CA ALA A 150 6.79 4.59 -11.62
C ALA A 150 8.26 4.19 -11.75
N ALA A 151 9.18 4.95 -11.15
CA ALA A 151 10.62 4.69 -11.24
C ALA A 151 11.02 3.30 -10.70
N PRO A 152 10.68 2.91 -9.45
CA PRO A 152 11.00 1.58 -8.96
C PRO A 152 10.25 0.48 -9.73
N GLN A 153 9.04 0.74 -10.23
CA GLN A 153 8.29 -0.22 -11.05
C GLN A 153 9.02 -0.51 -12.38
N ILE A 154 9.51 0.52 -13.07
CA ILE A 154 10.27 0.36 -14.32
C ILE A 154 11.58 -0.39 -14.05
N LEU A 155 12.32 -0.01 -13.00
CA LEU A 155 13.56 -0.70 -12.62
C LEU A 155 13.32 -2.18 -12.31
N ALA A 156 12.24 -2.49 -11.59
CA ALA A 156 11.84 -3.87 -11.30
C ALA A 156 11.49 -4.65 -12.58
N MET A 157 10.77 -4.03 -13.53
CA MET A 157 10.45 -4.66 -14.82
C MET A 157 11.72 -5.02 -15.61
N VAL A 158 12.70 -4.11 -15.67
CA VAL A 158 13.99 -4.36 -16.32
C VAL A 158 14.76 -5.47 -15.61
N PHE A 159 14.80 -5.43 -14.27
CA PHE A 159 15.44 -6.48 -13.48
C PHE A 159 14.84 -7.86 -13.73
N TYR A 160 13.51 -7.98 -13.71
CA TYR A 160 12.85 -9.28 -13.95
C TYR A 160 13.01 -9.76 -15.38
N ALA A 161 12.99 -8.86 -16.37
CA ALA A 161 13.28 -9.22 -17.76
C ALA A 161 14.69 -9.81 -17.90
N GLY A 162 15.70 -9.19 -17.26
CA GLY A 162 17.06 -9.71 -17.21
C GLY A 162 17.16 -11.06 -16.49
N LEU A 163 16.46 -11.21 -15.36
CA LEU A 163 16.41 -12.46 -14.61
C LEU A 163 15.84 -13.62 -15.45
N PHE A 164 14.71 -13.40 -16.14
CA PHE A 164 14.11 -14.43 -17.00
C PHE A 164 14.97 -14.76 -18.22
N TRP A 165 15.64 -13.75 -18.81
CA TRP A 165 16.59 -13.98 -19.89
C TRP A 165 17.74 -14.87 -19.43
N PHE A 166 18.36 -14.53 -18.29
CA PHE A 166 19.48 -15.30 -17.72
C PHE A 166 19.08 -16.73 -17.33
N LEU A 167 17.93 -16.89 -16.66
CA LEU A 167 17.42 -18.21 -16.26
C LEU A 167 16.95 -19.04 -17.47
N GLY A 168 16.55 -18.40 -18.56
CA GLY A 168 16.23 -19.10 -19.81
C GLY A 168 17.47 -19.71 -20.46
N GLU A 169 18.62 -19.03 -20.34
CA GLU A 169 19.89 -19.47 -20.94
C GLU A 169 20.53 -20.65 -20.18
N THR A 170 20.25 -20.80 -18.88
CA THR A 170 20.71 -21.95 -18.09
C THR A 170 19.91 -23.24 -18.34
N GLY A 171 18.82 -23.18 -19.10
CA GLY A 171 18.05 -24.35 -19.57
C GLY A 171 17.30 -25.18 -18.50
N ASP A 172 17.49 -24.90 -17.21
CA ASP A 172 17.06 -25.77 -16.09
C ASP A 172 15.77 -25.28 -15.40
N VAL A 173 15.24 -24.12 -15.79
CA VAL A 173 14.21 -23.39 -15.04
C VAL A 173 12.92 -23.29 -15.86
N THR A 174 11.86 -23.99 -15.43
CA THR A 174 10.53 -23.82 -16.02
C THR A 174 9.98 -22.41 -15.72
N PRO A 175 9.12 -21.83 -16.58
CA PRO A 175 8.55 -20.50 -16.36
C PRO A 175 7.90 -20.34 -14.97
N ILE A 176 7.28 -21.41 -14.46
CA ILE A 176 6.68 -21.46 -13.12
C ILE A 176 7.74 -21.30 -12.02
N LYS A 177 8.89 -21.97 -12.13
CA LYS A 177 10.00 -21.83 -11.17
C LYS A 177 10.55 -20.39 -11.18
N GLY A 178 10.67 -19.78 -12.35
CA GLY A 178 11.11 -18.38 -12.47
C GLY A 178 10.15 -17.39 -11.79
N ILE A 179 8.83 -17.57 -12.00
CA ILE A 179 7.80 -16.79 -11.32
C ILE A 179 7.90 -16.95 -9.79
N ARG A 180 8.11 -18.17 -9.29
CA ARG A 180 8.29 -18.41 -7.84
C ARG A 180 9.53 -17.70 -7.29
N TRP A 181 10.67 -17.75 -7.99
CA TRP A 181 11.88 -17.01 -7.61
C TRP A 181 11.66 -15.50 -7.55
N SER A 182 10.98 -14.94 -8.55
CA SER A 182 10.63 -13.51 -8.54
C SER A 182 9.73 -13.14 -7.36
N LEU A 183 8.76 -14.00 -7.04
CA LEU A 183 7.83 -13.75 -5.94
C LEU A 183 8.52 -13.86 -4.57
N CYS A 184 9.47 -14.80 -4.40
CA CYS A 184 10.30 -14.90 -3.20
C CYS A 184 11.12 -13.62 -2.97
N GLY A 185 11.72 -13.05 -4.03
CA GLY A 185 12.45 -11.77 -3.93
C GLY A 185 11.57 -10.64 -3.37
N SER A 186 10.31 -10.56 -3.81
CA SER A 186 9.35 -9.57 -3.33
C SER A 186 8.98 -9.76 -1.85
N VAL A 187 8.95 -10.99 -1.34
CA VAL A 187 8.70 -11.25 0.10
C VAL A 187 9.80 -10.63 0.95
N PHE A 188 11.07 -10.84 0.59
CA PHE A 188 12.19 -10.23 1.31
C PHE A 188 12.14 -8.71 1.27
N ALA A 189 11.88 -8.12 0.09
CA ALA A 189 11.75 -6.68 -0.06
C ALA A 189 10.62 -6.10 0.82
N SER A 190 9.49 -6.80 0.92
CA SER A 190 8.35 -6.39 1.75
C SER A 190 8.67 -6.39 3.25
N PHE A 191 9.40 -7.40 3.75
CA PHE A 191 9.84 -7.41 5.15
C PHE A 191 10.83 -6.28 5.46
N ILE A 192 11.74 -5.97 4.52
CA ILE A 192 12.65 -4.83 4.66
C ILE A 192 11.85 -3.53 4.71
N ALA A 193 10.85 -3.36 3.83
CA ALA A 193 9.97 -2.20 3.84
C ALA A 193 9.22 -2.04 5.17
N ALA A 194 8.68 -3.14 5.73
CA ALA A 194 8.05 -3.13 7.05
C ALA A 194 9.04 -2.71 8.16
N ALA A 195 10.27 -3.22 8.12
CA ALA A 195 11.32 -2.86 9.07
C ALA A 195 11.69 -1.37 8.97
N ILE A 196 11.76 -0.80 7.77
CA ILE A 196 12.01 0.63 7.57
C ILE A 196 10.81 1.46 8.05
N ALA A 197 9.58 1.06 7.68
CA ALA A 197 8.36 1.74 8.10
C ALA A 197 8.22 1.79 9.63
N SER A 198 8.67 0.75 10.33
CA SER A 198 8.64 0.69 11.80
C SER A 198 9.53 1.74 12.48
N ARG A 199 10.55 2.24 11.76
CA ARG A 199 11.52 3.25 12.25
C ARG A 199 11.04 4.69 12.13
N LEU A 200 9.96 4.98 11.40
CA LEU A 200 9.42 6.34 11.36
C LEU A 200 9.09 6.82 12.76
N GLY A 201 9.27 8.11 13.07
CA GLY A 201 8.85 8.74 14.34
C GLY A 201 7.32 8.76 14.51
N ALA A 202 6.79 9.26 15.63
CA ALA A 202 5.38 9.67 15.69
C ALA A 202 5.22 10.98 14.90
N ALA A 203 4.03 11.30 14.39
CA ALA A 203 3.91 12.40 13.43
C ALA A 203 4.24 13.67 14.17
N PRO A 204 4.85 14.65 13.50
CA PRO A 204 4.91 16.00 14.06
C PRO A 204 3.49 16.43 14.45
N GLU A 205 3.37 17.20 15.54
CA GLU A 205 2.11 17.71 16.10
C GLU A 205 1.31 18.61 15.14
N SER A 206 1.74 18.77 13.88
CA SER A 206 1.04 19.53 12.83
C SER A 206 -0.34 18.96 12.46
N PHE A 207 -0.71 17.75 12.93
CA PHE A 207 -2.09 17.27 12.89
C PHE A 207 -3.01 17.90 13.95
N LEU A 208 -2.46 18.61 14.94
CA LEU A 208 -3.20 19.15 16.09
C LEU A 208 -3.31 20.67 16.12
N VAL A 209 -2.68 21.40 15.20
CA VAL A 209 -2.57 22.85 15.35
C VAL A 209 -2.70 23.54 14.01
N ASP A 210 -3.94 23.92 13.69
CA ASP A 210 -4.20 25.16 12.97
C ASP A 210 -4.29 26.22 14.07
N ASP A 211 -3.17 26.88 14.38
CA ASP A 211 -3.13 28.05 15.27
C ASP A 211 -3.76 29.24 14.53
N GLY A 212 -5.06 29.14 14.29
CA GLY A 212 -5.90 30.25 13.89
C GLY A 212 -6.25 31.09 15.12
N CYS A 213 -5.26 31.83 15.63
CA CYS A 213 -5.48 33.07 16.36
C CYS A 213 -4.90 34.24 15.55
#